data_AF-A0A3D3YUY5-F1
#
_entry.id   AF-A0A3D3YUY5-F1
#
_cell.length_a   1.000
_cell.length_b   1.000
_cell.length_c   1.000
_cell.angle_alpha   90.00
_cell.angle_beta   90.00
_cell.angle_gamma   90.00
#
_symmetry.space_group_name_H-M   'P 1'
#
loop_
_entity.id
_entity.type
_entity.pdbx_description
1 polymer ?
#
loop_
_entity_poly.entity_id
_entity_poly.type
_entity_poly.pdbx_seq_one_letter_code
_entity_poly.pdbx_strand_id
1 'polypeptide(L)'
;MRGPSRPLHAATAVGATLHHGFELAAGVGLVFQPYLGLAGASAMWGTLFPAWLVVSMRGSRRWDPLLAFAAGMSLGAAVLHFSLWPWSVRRGLPWLREAEGLRPEHLRAYNSVLYGWASVAAAALAFETPRRSRGWAVAGFAATVPLRRTARYHFRWLREEARTHPAWWNRALVEAARRPHHRT
;
A
#
# COMPACT_ATOMS: atom_id res chain seq x y z
N MET A 1 -19.26 -24.46 -7.34
CA MET A 1 -18.97 -25.03 -6.00
C MET A 1 -18.35 -23.94 -5.11
N ARG A 2 -18.93 -23.65 -3.94
CA ARG A 2 -18.33 -22.73 -2.95
C ARG A 2 -17.11 -23.44 -2.33
N GLY A 3 -15.97 -22.76 -2.32
CA GLY A 3 -14.78 -23.18 -1.59
C GLY A 3 -14.78 -22.59 -0.17
N PRO A 4 -13.76 -22.90 0.65
CA PRO A 4 -13.64 -22.27 1.97
C PRO A 4 -13.42 -20.76 1.81
N SER A 5 -13.88 -19.97 2.78
CA SER A 5 -13.51 -18.56 2.90
C SER A 5 -11.99 -18.39 3.08
N ARG A 6 -11.51 -17.16 2.87
CA ARG A 6 -10.09 -16.79 2.94
C ARG A 6 -9.91 -15.60 3.89
N PRO A 7 -10.06 -15.80 5.21
CA PRO A 7 -10.03 -14.71 6.18
C PRO A 7 -8.71 -13.91 6.17
N LEU A 8 -7.57 -14.53 5.93
CA LEU A 8 -6.29 -13.80 5.84
C LEU A 8 -6.18 -12.98 4.56
N HIS A 9 -6.71 -13.47 3.43
CA HIS A 9 -6.84 -12.64 2.21
C HIS A 9 -7.80 -11.47 2.43
N ALA A 10 -8.92 -11.69 3.12
CA ALA A 10 -9.85 -10.62 3.50
C ALA A 10 -9.17 -9.58 4.41
N ALA A 11 -8.42 -10.03 5.42
CA ALA A 11 -7.63 -9.14 6.28
C ALA A 11 -6.56 -8.38 5.49
N THR A 12 -5.97 -9.00 4.47
CA THR A 12 -5.02 -8.32 3.57
C THR A 12 -5.68 -7.21 2.77
N ALA A 13 -6.90 -7.43 2.25
CA ALA A 13 -7.68 -6.40 1.58
C ALA A 13 -8.04 -5.22 2.52
N VAL A 14 -8.38 -5.52 3.78
CA VAL A 14 -8.59 -4.49 4.81
C VAL A 14 -7.30 -3.73 5.09
N GLY A 15 -6.17 -4.42 5.24
CA GLY A 15 -4.86 -3.80 5.43
C GLY A 15 -4.48 -2.86 4.28
N ALA A 16 -4.69 -3.27 3.03
CA ALA A 16 -4.46 -2.43 1.85
C ALA A 16 -5.36 -1.19 1.84
N THR A 17 -6.63 -1.36 2.24
CA THR A 17 -7.60 -0.26 2.37
C THR A 17 -7.16 0.73 3.44
N LEU A 18 -6.77 0.24 4.62
CA LEU A 18 -6.30 1.08 5.73
C LEU A 18 -5.04 1.85 5.34
N HIS A 19 -4.11 1.22 4.63
CA HIS A 19 -2.90 1.87 4.13
C HIS A 19 -3.22 3.04 3.17
N HIS A 20 -4.02 2.81 2.12
CA HIS A 20 -4.39 3.86 1.17
C HIS A 20 -5.26 4.95 1.83
N GLY A 21 -6.18 4.55 2.71
CA GLY A 21 -7.02 5.48 3.46
C GLY A 21 -6.19 6.36 4.41
N PHE A 22 -5.18 5.78 5.05
CA PHE A 22 -4.27 6.53 5.92
C PHE A 22 -3.50 7.60 5.15
N GLU A 23 -2.92 7.24 4.00
CA GLU A 23 -2.16 8.18 3.15
C GLU A 23 -3.04 9.32 2.65
N LEU A 24 -4.22 8.99 2.13
CA LEU A 24 -5.16 9.99 1.65
C LEU A 24 -5.60 10.92 2.79
N ALA A 25 -5.95 10.37 3.96
CA ALA A 25 -6.33 11.15 5.13
C ALA A 25 -5.17 11.99 5.68
N ALA A 26 -3.93 11.51 5.57
CA ALA A 26 -2.75 12.26 5.94
C ALA A 26 -2.40 13.37 4.94
N GLY A 27 -2.95 13.33 3.72
CA GLY A 27 -2.71 14.32 2.68
C GLY A 27 -1.54 13.97 1.76
N VAL A 28 -1.43 12.69 1.41
CA VAL A 28 -0.38 12.12 0.54
C VAL A 28 -0.94 11.66 -0.83
N GLY A 29 -2.25 11.77 -1.04
CA GLY A 29 -2.91 11.35 -2.28
C GLY A 29 -3.05 9.84 -2.39
N LEU A 30 -3.32 9.36 -3.61
CA LEU A 30 -3.48 7.93 -3.91
C LEU A 30 -2.52 7.47 -5.01
N VAL A 31 -2.08 6.22 -4.93
CA VAL A 31 -1.35 5.56 -6.02
C VAL A 31 -2.20 5.62 -7.31
N PHE A 32 -1.53 5.93 -8.43
CA PHE A 32 -2.09 6.19 -9.78
C PHE A 32 -2.86 7.51 -9.97
N GLN A 33 -2.95 8.36 -8.96
CA GLN A 33 -3.54 9.70 -9.11
C GLN A 33 -2.92 10.59 -10.24
N PRO A 34 -1.62 10.53 -10.57
CA PRO A 34 -1.05 11.30 -11.69
C PRO A 34 -1.64 10.95 -13.06
N TYR A 35 -2.25 9.77 -13.19
CA TYR A 35 -2.79 9.27 -14.45
C TYR A 35 -4.32 9.33 -14.49
N LEU A 36 -4.96 9.14 -13.34
CA LEU A 36 -6.43 9.01 -13.24
C LEU A 36 -7.10 10.21 -12.57
N GLY A 37 -6.33 11.15 -12.02
CA GLY A 37 -6.82 12.14 -11.08
C GLY A 37 -7.31 11.52 -9.76
N LEU A 38 -7.74 12.36 -8.82
CA LEU A 38 -8.20 11.89 -7.51
C LEU A 38 -9.46 11.03 -7.64
N ALA A 39 -10.42 11.48 -8.45
CA ALA A 39 -11.69 10.77 -8.65
C ALA A 39 -11.48 9.38 -9.28
N GLY A 40 -10.67 9.29 -10.34
CA GLY A 40 -10.41 8.01 -11.01
C GLY A 40 -9.61 7.05 -10.12
N ALA A 41 -8.59 7.53 -9.42
CA ALA A 41 -7.85 6.69 -8.46
C ALA A 41 -8.74 6.22 -7.31
N SER A 42 -9.61 7.09 -6.78
CA SER A 42 -10.56 6.75 -5.72
C SER A 42 -11.58 5.70 -6.19
N ALA A 43 -12.14 5.86 -7.39
CA ALA A 43 -13.09 4.90 -7.96
C ALA A 43 -12.43 3.53 -8.19
N MET A 44 -11.21 3.52 -8.71
CA MET A 44 -10.45 2.29 -8.94
C MET A 44 -10.18 1.55 -7.63
N TRP A 45 -9.57 2.19 -6.63
CA TRP A 45 -9.25 1.53 -5.35
C TRP A 45 -10.51 1.21 -4.53
N GLY A 46 -11.49 2.11 -4.54
CA GLY A 46 -12.81 1.93 -3.93
C GLY A 46 -13.62 0.80 -4.55
N THR A 47 -13.27 0.34 -5.76
CA THR A 47 -13.86 -0.86 -6.37
C THR A 47 -13.02 -2.10 -6.10
N LEU A 48 -11.70 -2.01 -6.29
CA LEU A 48 -10.80 -3.16 -6.20
C LEU A 48 -10.73 -3.75 -4.79
N PHE A 49 -10.64 -2.93 -3.73
CA PHE A 49 -10.54 -3.46 -2.37
C PHE A 49 -11.82 -4.14 -1.88
N PRO A 50 -13.03 -3.55 -2.06
CA PRO A 50 -14.26 -4.26 -1.72
C PRO A 50 -14.48 -5.51 -2.57
N ALA A 51 -14.15 -5.48 -3.87
CA ALA A 51 -14.22 -6.66 -4.71
C ALA A 51 -13.31 -7.77 -4.17
N TRP A 52 -12.06 -7.44 -3.80
CA TRP A 52 -11.12 -8.37 -3.18
C TRP A 52 -11.67 -8.95 -1.86
N LEU A 53 -12.20 -8.11 -0.98
CA LEU A 53 -12.83 -8.55 0.27
C LEU A 53 -13.98 -9.53 0.00
N VAL A 54 -14.88 -9.18 -0.92
CA VAL A 54 -16.04 -10.01 -1.27
C VAL A 54 -15.60 -11.36 -1.85
N VAL A 55 -14.64 -11.40 -2.78
CA VAL A 55 -14.20 -12.69 -3.35
C VAL A 55 -13.46 -13.56 -2.33
N SER A 56 -12.75 -12.94 -1.37
CA SER A 56 -12.09 -13.64 -0.25
C SER A 56 -13.12 -14.28 0.69
N MET A 57 -14.21 -13.56 1.00
CA MET A 57 -15.28 -14.05 1.87
C MET A 57 -16.15 -15.12 1.20
N ARG A 58 -16.47 -14.97 -0.09
CA ARG A 58 -17.36 -15.89 -0.81
C ARG A 58 -16.76 -17.28 -1.00
N GLY A 59 -15.43 -17.42 -0.94
CA GLY A 59 -14.72 -18.69 -1.01
C GLY A 59 -14.90 -19.43 -2.34
N SER A 60 -13.88 -19.41 -3.20
CA SER A 60 -13.88 -20.26 -4.41
C SER A 60 -12.48 -20.46 -4.94
N ARG A 61 -12.16 -21.70 -5.35
CA ARG A 61 -10.86 -22.05 -5.93
C ARG A 61 -10.55 -21.29 -7.22
N ARG A 62 -11.57 -20.84 -7.96
CA ARG A 62 -11.39 -20.05 -9.20
C ARG A 62 -10.65 -18.73 -8.96
N TRP A 63 -10.70 -18.22 -7.72
CA TRP A 63 -10.06 -16.97 -7.34
C TRP A 63 -8.65 -17.16 -6.75
N ASP A 64 -8.20 -18.41 -6.54
CA ASP A 64 -6.90 -18.66 -5.90
C ASP A 64 -5.73 -17.95 -6.62
N PRO A 65 -5.65 -17.90 -7.98
CA PRO A 65 -4.61 -17.12 -8.68
C PRO A 65 -4.66 -15.62 -8.39
N LEU A 66 -5.85 -15.03 -8.47
CA LEU A 66 -6.05 -13.59 -8.27
C LEU A 66 -5.73 -13.18 -6.82
N LEU A 67 -6.21 -13.96 -5.86
CA LEU A 67 -5.94 -13.75 -4.44
C LEU A 67 -4.45 -13.88 -4.12
N ALA A 68 -3.79 -14.91 -4.66
CA ALA A 68 -2.35 -15.08 -4.51
C ALA A 68 -1.58 -13.89 -5.09
N PHE A 69 -1.95 -13.44 -6.29
CA PHE A 69 -1.36 -12.25 -6.92
C PHE A 69 -1.55 -10.99 -6.07
N ALA A 70 -2.76 -10.72 -5.58
CA ALA A 70 -3.05 -9.53 -4.77
C ALA A 70 -2.30 -9.53 -3.43
N ALA A 71 -2.22 -10.69 -2.76
CA ALA A 71 -1.43 -10.84 -1.53
C ALA A 71 0.08 -10.71 -1.79
N GLY A 72 0.59 -11.27 -2.89
CA GLY A 72 1.98 -11.10 -3.32
C GLY A 72 2.33 -9.63 -3.61
N MET A 73 1.45 -8.93 -4.33
CA MET A 73 1.58 -7.51 -4.61
C MET A 73 1.53 -6.67 -3.32
N SER A 74 0.69 -7.02 -2.37
CA SER A 74 0.60 -6.34 -1.08
C SER A 74 1.88 -6.48 -0.25
N LEU A 75 2.43 -7.69 -0.17
CA LEU A 75 3.70 -7.92 0.50
C LEU A 75 4.84 -7.17 -0.20
N GLY A 76 4.89 -7.21 -1.54
CA GLY A 76 5.87 -6.47 -2.33
C GLY A 76 5.74 -4.96 -2.16
N ALA A 77 4.51 -4.43 -2.07
CA ALA A 77 4.26 -3.01 -1.88
C ALA A 77 4.71 -2.56 -0.48
N ALA A 78 4.46 -3.34 0.56
CA ALA A 78 5.00 -3.04 1.89
C ALA A 78 6.55 -3.00 1.88
N VAL A 79 7.21 -3.97 1.23
CA VAL A 79 8.67 -3.97 1.06
C VAL A 79 9.15 -2.76 0.25
N LEU A 80 8.40 -2.37 -0.78
CA LEU A 80 8.72 -1.24 -1.64
C LEU A 80 8.87 0.06 -0.83
N HIS A 81 8.06 0.27 0.22
CA HIS A 81 8.17 1.43 1.10
C HIS A 81 9.54 1.50 1.77
N PHE A 82 10.01 0.40 2.37
CA PHE A 82 11.33 0.35 2.99
C PHE A 82 12.49 0.44 1.98
N SER A 83 12.22 0.29 0.68
CA SER A 83 13.20 0.48 -0.39
C SER A 83 13.23 1.89 -1.00
N LEU A 84 12.23 2.71 -0.67
CA LEU A 84 12.02 4.05 -1.21
C LEU A 84 12.35 5.15 -0.21
N TRP A 85 12.15 4.91 1.09
CA TRP A 85 12.37 5.91 2.11
C TRP A 85 13.45 5.54 3.13
N PRO A 86 14.09 6.54 3.76
CA PRO A 86 15.00 6.32 4.86
C PRO A 86 14.34 5.59 6.03
N TRP A 87 15.04 4.60 6.57
CA TRP A 87 14.64 3.88 7.76
C TRP A 87 15.81 3.71 8.72
N SER A 88 15.50 3.46 9.98
CA SER A 88 16.46 2.99 10.99
C SER A 88 16.00 1.65 11.56
N VAL A 89 16.88 0.95 12.26
CA VAL A 89 16.50 -0.26 12.99
C VAL A 89 15.92 0.15 14.34
N ARG A 90 14.70 -0.31 14.64
CA ARG A 90 14.07 -0.15 15.96
C ARG A 90 13.61 -1.52 16.44
N ARG A 91 14.13 -1.97 17.58
CA ARG A 91 13.86 -3.31 18.13
C ARG A 91 14.11 -4.44 17.12
N GLY A 92 15.17 -4.32 16.33
CA GLY A 92 15.57 -5.31 15.31
C GLY A 92 14.80 -5.25 13.99
N LEU A 93 13.84 -4.34 13.84
CA LEU A 93 13.02 -4.21 12.63
C LEU A 93 13.25 -2.87 11.91
N PRO A 94 13.21 -2.83 10.56
CA PRO A 94 13.21 -1.58 9.81
C PRO A 94 12.08 -0.64 10.25
N TRP A 95 12.37 0.64 10.41
CA TRP A 95 11.41 1.62 10.88
C TRP A 95 11.54 2.88 10.06
N LEU A 96 10.51 3.21 9.28
CA LEU A 96 10.52 4.39 8.41
C LEU A 96 10.68 5.65 9.27
N ARG A 97 11.69 6.45 8.93
CA ARG A 97 11.95 7.77 9.55
C ARG A 97 11.29 8.90 8.77
N GLU A 98 10.99 8.64 7.52
CA GLU A 98 10.25 9.48 6.61
C GLU A 98 9.42 8.56 5.72
N ALA A 99 8.29 9.04 5.25
CA ALA A 99 7.50 8.37 4.22
C ALA A 99 6.61 9.43 3.57
N GLU A 100 6.77 9.65 2.26
CA GLU A 100 5.75 10.31 1.44
C GLU A 100 5.32 11.73 1.87
N GLY A 101 6.17 12.44 2.64
CA GLY A 101 5.82 13.75 3.20
C GLY A 101 4.96 13.68 4.48
N LEU A 102 4.69 12.49 5.00
CA LEU A 102 4.00 12.29 6.27
C LEU A 102 4.68 13.06 7.41
N ARG A 103 3.85 13.59 8.30
CA ARG A 103 4.32 14.23 9.53
C ARG A 103 4.96 13.20 10.48
N PRO A 104 6.00 13.56 11.25
CA PRO A 104 6.62 12.67 12.22
C PRO A 104 5.64 12.01 13.19
N GLU A 105 4.60 12.73 13.64
CA GLU A 105 3.59 12.15 14.52
C GLU A 105 2.78 10.99 13.87
N HIS A 106 2.68 10.96 12.54
CA HIS A 106 1.97 9.91 11.81
C HIS A 106 2.83 8.66 11.57
N LEU A 107 4.16 8.79 11.56
CA LEU A 107 5.07 7.70 11.19
C LEU A 107 4.93 6.48 12.09
N ARG A 108 4.60 6.67 13.38
CA ARG A 108 4.38 5.53 14.28
C ARG A 108 3.17 4.71 13.86
N ALA A 109 2.03 5.37 13.61
CA ALA A 109 0.82 4.70 13.17
C ALA A 109 1.02 4.07 11.78
N TYR A 110 1.69 4.79 10.89
CA TYR A 110 1.97 4.33 9.53
C TYR A 110 2.85 3.07 9.49
N ASN A 111 3.94 3.03 10.26
CA ASN A 111 4.74 1.80 10.39
C ASN A 111 3.89 0.63 10.92
N SER A 112 3.01 0.86 11.90
CA SER A 112 2.10 -0.20 12.39
C SER A 112 1.15 -0.70 11.31
N VAL A 113 0.62 0.19 10.47
CA VAL A 113 -0.22 -0.19 9.32
C VAL A 113 0.57 -1.02 8.32
N LEU A 114 1.79 -0.61 7.95
CA LEU A 114 2.65 -1.36 7.02
C LEU A 114 2.98 -2.75 7.57
N TYR A 115 3.37 -2.85 8.84
CA TYR A 115 3.69 -4.14 9.46
C TYR A 115 2.46 -5.04 9.59
N GLY A 116 1.33 -4.49 10.03
CA GLY A 116 0.08 -5.25 10.12
C GLY A 116 -0.34 -5.79 8.76
N TRP A 117 -0.35 -4.94 7.75
CA TRP A 117 -0.68 -5.30 6.36
C TRP A 117 0.27 -6.34 5.78
N ALA A 118 1.59 -6.14 5.90
CA ALA A 118 2.59 -7.10 5.43
C ALA A 118 2.46 -8.46 6.14
N SER A 119 2.19 -8.46 7.45
CA SER A 119 2.07 -9.68 8.23
C SER A 119 0.86 -10.50 7.82
N VAL A 120 -0.30 -9.87 7.62
CA VAL A 120 -1.50 -10.59 7.15
C VAL A 120 -1.35 -11.06 5.71
N ALA A 121 -0.66 -10.29 4.84
CA ALA A 121 -0.34 -10.71 3.48
C ALA A 121 0.56 -11.96 3.48
N ALA A 122 1.63 -11.94 4.28
CA ALA A 122 2.54 -13.08 4.43
C ALA A 122 1.81 -14.31 4.98
N ALA A 123 0.95 -14.12 6.00
CA ALA A 123 0.12 -15.20 6.54
C ALA A 123 -0.85 -15.77 5.49
N ALA A 124 -1.50 -14.92 4.68
CA ALA A 124 -2.38 -15.35 3.60
C ALA A 124 -1.63 -16.19 2.54
N LEU A 125 -0.39 -15.82 2.23
CA LEU A 125 0.48 -16.58 1.33
C LEU A 125 0.94 -17.92 1.94
N ALA A 126 1.23 -17.94 3.24
CA ALA A 126 1.71 -19.13 3.93
C ALA A 126 0.60 -20.17 4.15
N PHE A 127 -0.57 -19.72 4.61
CA PHE A 127 -1.61 -20.60 5.14
C PHE A 127 -2.83 -20.77 4.21
N GLU A 128 -3.15 -19.78 3.38
CA GLU A 128 -4.38 -19.80 2.57
C GLU A 128 -4.13 -19.94 1.06
N THR A 129 -2.91 -19.67 0.61
CA THR A 129 -2.54 -19.77 -0.81
C THR A 129 -2.12 -21.19 -1.19
N PRO A 130 -2.88 -21.88 -2.06
CA PRO A 130 -2.53 -23.22 -2.49
C PRO A 130 -1.21 -23.26 -3.25
N ARG A 131 -0.45 -24.37 -3.15
CA ARG A 131 0.83 -24.55 -3.85
C ARG A 131 0.76 -24.23 -5.34
N ARG A 132 -0.31 -24.69 -6.03
CA ARG A 132 -0.54 -24.42 -7.47
C ARG A 132 -0.65 -22.94 -7.84
N SER A 133 -0.98 -22.07 -6.89
CA SER A 133 -1.17 -20.64 -7.12
C SER A 133 0.01 -19.80 -6.62
N ARG A 134 1.05 -20.41 -6.03
CA ARG A 134 2.22 -19.67 -5.51
C ARG A 134 2.99 -18.94 -6.60
N GLY A 135 2.99 -19.44 -7.84
CA GLY A 135 3.56 -18.71 -8.99
C GLY A 135 2.90 -17.34 -9.19
N TRP A 136 1.59 -17.25 -8.96
CA TRP A 136 0.86 -15.97 -9.02
C TRP A 136 1.23 -15.02 -7.88
N ALA A 137 1.51 -15.55 -6.68
CA ALA A 137 2.04 -14.73 -5.59
C ALA A 137 3.41 -14.13 -5.92
N VAL A 138 4.31 -14.94 -6.50
CA VAL A 138 5.60 -14.45 -6.98
C VAL A 138 5.41 -13.40 -8.07
N ALA A 139 4.50 -13.63 -9.03
CA ALA A 139 4.18 -12.65 -10.07
C ALA A 139 3.65 -11.34 -9.48
N GLY A 140 2.76 -11.40 -8.50
CA GLY A 140 2.23 -10.22 -7.81
C GLY A 140 3.32 -9.45 -7.06
N PHE A 141 4.21 -10.15 -6.36
CA PHE A 141 5.37 -9.53 -5.71
C PHE A 141 6.30 -8.87 -6.74
N ALA A 142 6.64 -9.58 -7.82
CA ALA A 142 7.51 -9.09 -8.88
C ALA A 142 6.90 -7.88 -9.62
N ALA A 143 5.57 -7.80 -9.74
CA ALA A 143 4.86 -6.65 -10.31
C ALA A 143 5.12 -5.35 -9.55
N THR A 144 5.64 -5.40 -8.32
CA THR A 144 6.03 -4.19 -7.57
C THR A 144 7.35 -3.56 -8.02
N VAL A 145 8.17 -4.30 -8.77
CA VAL A 145 9.42 -3.78 -9.34
C VAL A 145 9.17 -2.62 -10.31
N PRO A 146 8.31 -2.74 -11.35
CA PRO A 146 7.97 -1.60 -12.18
C PRO A 146 7.23 -0.50 -11.39
N LEU A 147 6.43 -0.86 -10.38
CA LEU A 147 5.78 0.13 -9.49
C LEU A 147 6.78 1.03 -8.78
N ARG A 148 8.02 0.60 -8.52
CA ARG A 148 9.05 1.48 -7.96
C ARG A 148 9.32 2.71 -8.81
N ARG A 149 9.37 2.55 -10.14
CA ARG A 149 9.56 3.67 -11.07
C ARG A 149 8.35 4.59 -11.06
N THR A 150 7.16 3.99 -11.11
CA THR A 150 5.88 4.71 -11.05
C THR A 150 5.71 5.47 -9.74
N ALA A 151 6.07 4.88 -8.60
CA ALA A 151 6.04 5.50 -7.28
C ALA A 151 6.99 6.71 -7.23
N ARG A 152 8.22 6.56 -7.70
CA ARG A 152 9.16 7.70 -7.79
C ARG A 152 8.63 8.84 -8.66
N TYR A 153 8.00 8.52 -9.80
CA TYR A 153 7.34 9.51 -10.64
C TYR A 153 6.16 10.17 -9.91
N HIS A 154 5.29 9.35 -9.31
CA HIS A 154 4.14 9.78 -8.53
C HIS A 154 4.53 10.81 -7.45
N PHE A 155 5.57 10.54 -6.65
CA PHE A 155 5.99 11.48 -5.60
C PHE A 155 6.65 12.75 -6.14
N ARG A 156 7.32 12.69 -7.30
CA ARG A 156 7.81 13.91 -7.95
C ARG A 156 6.65 14.77 -8.43
N TRP A 157 5.69 14.16 -9.12
CA TRP A 157 4.47 14.82 -9.57
C TRP A 157 3.69 15.41 -8.38
N LEU A 158 3.49 14.62 -7.31
CA LEU A 158 2.74 15.05 -6.14
C LEU A 158 3.37 16.26 -5.44
N ARG A 159 4.70 16.32 -5.36
CA ARG A 159 5.41 17.49 -4.82
C ARG A 159 5.22 18.74 -5.67
N GLU A 160 5.23 18.59 -6.98
CA GLU A 160 5.02 19.71 -7.89
C GLU A 160 3.56 20.19 -7.83
N GLU A 161 2.63 19.25 -7.89
CA GLU A 161 1.19 19.49 -7.77
C GLU A 161 0.84 20.17 -6.43
N ALA A 162 1.49 19.78 -5.33
CA ALA A 162 1.30 20.43 -4.04
C ALA A 162 1.76 21.90 -4.03
N ARG A 163 2.71 22.27 -4.88
CA ARG A 163 3.19 23.66 -4.99
C ARG A 163 2.29 24.51 -5.87
N THR A 164 1.84 23.97 -6.99
CA THR A 164 1.04 24.68 -8.00
C THR A 164 -0.45 24.69 -7.66
N HIS A 165 -0.96 23.56 -7.15
CA HIS A 165 -2.37 23.31 -6.86
C HIS A 165 -2.55 22.67 -5.47
N PRO A 166 -2.29 23.43 -4.39
CA PRO A 166 -2.44 22.91 -3.04
C PRO A 166 -3.90 22.53 -2.75
N ALA A 167 -4.08 21.34 -2.20
CA ALA A 167 -5.38 20.77 -1.86
C ALA A 167 -5.29 19.93 -0.58
N TRP A 168 -6.44 19.58 0.00
CA TRP A 168 -6.48 18.83 1.25
C TRP A 168 -5.77 17.47 1.16
N TRP A 169 -5.76 16.84 -0.02
CA TRP A 169 -5.19 15.52 -0.27
C TRP A 169 -3.69 15.54 -0.57
N ASN A 170 -3.06 16.70 -0.75
CA ASN A 170 -1.60 16.85 -0.91
C ASN A 170 -0.95 17.77 0.16
N ARG A 171 -1.71 18.17 1.19
CA ARG A 171 -1.28 19.12 2.22
C ARG A 171 -0.02 18.69 2.99
N ALA A 172 0.22 17.38 3.15
CA ALA A 172 1.39 16.90 3.88
C ALA A 172 2.70 17.36 3.20
N LEU A 173 2.68 17.44 1.87
CA LEU A 173 3.84 17.82 1.06
C LEU A 173 4.06 19.34 1.12
N VAL A 174 2.98 20.13 1.21
CA VAL A 174 3.04 21.58 1.44
C VAL A 174 3.63 21.87 2.82
N GLU A 175 3.15 21.18 3.85
CA GLU A 175 3.64 21.33 5.23
C GLU A 175 5.11 20.89 5.35
N ALA A 176 5.48 19.76 4.74
CA ALA A 176 6.85 19.28 4.72
C ALA A 176 7.81 20.29 4.07
N ALA A 177 7.41 20.94 2.98
CA ALA A 177 8.22 21.95 2.31
C ALA A 177 8.44 23.23 3.14
N ARG A 178 7.53 23.53 4.07
CA ARG A 178 7.61 24.71 4.96
C ARG A 178 8.42 24.46 6.24
N ARG A 179 8.74 23.21 6.56
CA ARG A 179 9.49 22.89 7.78
C ARG A 179 10.97 23.21 7.57
N PRO A 180 11.59 24.04 8.43
CA PRO A 180 13.03 24.21 8.40
C PRO A 180 13.69 22.84 8.65
N HIS A 181 14.65 22.46 7.82
CA HIS A 181 15.47 21.29 8.05
C HIS A 181 16.28 21.50 9.34
N HIS A 182 15.73 21.10 10.49
CA HIS A 182 16.54 20.82 11.66
C HIS A 182 17.38 19.59 11.34
N ARG A 183 18.58 19.84 10.82
CA ARG A 183 19.65 18.84 10.78
C ARG A 183 19.93 18.46 12.24
N THR A 184 19.56 17.25 12.61
CA THR A 184 20.08 16.55 13.80
C THR A 184 21.06 15.50 13.33
#